data_AF-A0A0T7BN63-F1
#
_entry.id   AF-A0A0T7BN63-F1
#
_cell.length_a   1.000
_cell.length_b   1.000
_cell.length_c   1.000
_cell.angle_alpha   90.00
_cell.angle_beta   90.00
_cell.angle_gamma   90.00
#
_symmetry.space_group_name_H-M   'P 1'
#
loop_
_entity.id
_entity.type
_entity.pdbx_description
1 polymer ?
#
loop_
_entity_poly.entity_id
_entity_poly.type
_entity_poly.pdbx_seq_one_letter_code
_entity_poly.pdbx_strand_id
1 'polypeptide(L)'
;MLQLLFTYFLLVCYLMMAYYFFNVWLEFFLEDEEMNSTQRRISSIALVIGSVFWILVVPFAYLELLKFHRKHKEIINLLIHTSTRINFEDEST
;
A
#
# COMPACT_ATOMS: atom_id res chain seq x y z
N MET A 1 -14.01 -16.15 33.69
CA MET A 1 -13.01 -17.10 33.16
C MET A 1 -13.05 -17.20 31.63
N LEU A 2 -14.19 -17.54 31.01
CA LEU A 2 -14.32 -17.62 29.53
C LEU A 2 -13.98 -16.31 28.79
N GLN A 3 -14.44 -15.16 29.31
CA GLN A 3 -14.14 -13.85 28.70
C GLN A 3 -12.63 -13.54 28.68
N LEU A 4 -11.90 -13.87 29.75
CA LEU A 4 -10.45 -13.66 29.81
C LEU A 4 -9.71 -14.50 28.78
N LEU A 5 -10.13 -15.76 28.59
CA LEU A 5 -9.58 -16.64 27.56
C LEU A 5 -9.80 -16.08 26.15
N PHE A 6 -11.02 -15.57 25.88
CA PHE A 6 -11.34 -14.98 24.59
C PHE A 6 -10.52 -13.71 24.32
N THR A 7 -10.37 -12.83 25.31
CA THR A 7 -9.54 -11.62 25.19
C THR A 7 -8.07 -11.96 24.95
N TYR A 8 -7.53 -12.96 25.66
CA TYR A 8 -6.15 -13.40 25.44
C TYR A 8 -5.95 -13.98 24.04
N PHE A 9 -6.89 -14.79 23.57
CA PHE A 9 -6.84 -15.36 22.23
C PHE A 9 -6.84 -14.27 21.16
N LEU A 10 -7.74 -13.28 21.27
CA LEU A 10 -7.77 -12.13 20.36
C LEU A 10 -6.48 -11.31 20.41
N LEU A 11 -5.91 -11.11 21.60
CA LEU A 11 -4.63 -10.41 21.76
C LEU A 11 -3.50 -11.15 21.03
N VAL A 12 -3.42 -12.46 21.18
CA VAL A 12 -2.41 -13.29 20.49
C VAL A 12 -2.61 -13.23 18.98
N CYS A 13 -3.83 -13.37 18.47
CA CYS A 13 -4.12 -13.23 17.05
C CYS A 13 -3.74 -11.84 16.51
N TYR A 14 -4.05 -10.79 17.27
CA TYR A 14 -3.69 -9.42 16.91
C TYR A 14 -2.17 -9.22 16.84
N LEU A 15 -1.43 -9.72 17.83
CA LEU A 15 0.03 -9.64 17.85
C LEU A 15 0.67 -10.46 16.72
N MET A 16 0.12 -11.64 16.43
CA MET A 16 0.62 -12.50 15.34
C MET A 16 0.43 -11.85 13.97
N MET A 17 -0.73 -11.21 13.74
CA MET A 17 -0.97 -10.43 12.53
C MET A 17 -0.05 -9.20 12.45
N ALA A 18 0.08 -8.45 13.55
CA ALA A 18 0.98 -7.30 13.60
C ALA A 18 2.43 -7.69 13.29
N TYR A 19 2.90 -8.85 13.80
CA TYR A 19 4.23 -9.38 13.48
C TYR A 19 4.37 -9.75 12.01
N TYR A 20 3.37 -10.39 11.41
CA TYR A 20 3.39 -10.73 9.99
C TYR A 20 3.48 -9.46 9.11
N PHE A 21 2.62 -8.48 9.35
CA PHE A 21 2.66 -7.20 8.62
C PHE A 21 3.97 -6.45 8.84
N PHE A 22 4.49 -6.46 10.06
CA PHE A 22 5.78 -5.86 10.37
C PHE A 22 6.91 -6.47 9.53
N ASN A 23 6.97 -7.80 9.41
CA ASN A 23 8.02 -8.45 8.60
C ASN A 23 7.89 -8.11 7.11
N VAL A 24 6.68 -8.18 6.54
CA VAL A 24 6.44 -7.84 5.13
C VAL A 24 6.89 -6.40 4.82
N TRP A 25 6.54 -5.45 5.69
CA TRP A 25 6.96 -4.07 5.49
C TRP A 25 8.44 -3.85 5.78
N LEU A 26 9.04 -4.62 6.71
CA LEU A 26 10.47 -4.55 7.01
C LEU A 26 11.28 -5.03 5.82
N GLU A 27 10.86 -6.11 5.17
CA GLU A 27 11.46 -6.62 3.94
C GLU A 27 11.38 -5.57 2.83
N PHE A 28 10.20 -5.00 2.58
CA PHE A 28 10.02 -3.92 1.60
C PHE A 28 10.88 -2.68 1.90
N PHE A 29 11.03 -2.37 3.19
CA PHE A 29 11.86 -1.26 3.64
C PHE A 29 13.36 -1.51 3.51
N LEU A 30 13.80 -2.76 3.66
CA LEU A 30 15.19 -3.17 3.48
C LEU A 30 15.58 -3.28 2.00
N GLU A 31 14.63 -3.58 1.13
CA GLU A 31 14.83 -3.66 -0.32
C GLU A 31 14.98 -2.28 -0.99
N ASP A 32 14.50 -1.21 -0.35
CA ASP A 32 14.68 0.17 -0.80
C ASP A 32 16.07 0.72 -0.41
N GLU A 33 17.11 0.28 -1.14
CA GLU A 33 18.53 0.55 -0.86
C GLU A 33 18.95 2.02 -1.18
N GLU A 34 18.12 2.80 -1.88
CA GLU A 34 18.42 4.20 -2.26
C GLU A 34 18.01 5.27 -1.22
N MET A 35 17.58 4.87 -0.02
CA MET A 35 17.11 5.83 0.99
C MET A 35 18.23 6.52 1.79
N ASN A 36 18.22 7.86 1.74
CA ASN A 36 19.05 8.71 2.61
C ASN A 36 18.74 8.46 4.11
N SER A 37 19.77 8.53 4.97
CA SER A 37 19.72 8.25 6.41
C SER A 37 18.54 8.91 7.18
N THR A 38 18.16 10.14 6.81
CA THR A 38 17.00 10.84 7.39
C THR A 38 15.68 10.19 7.01
N GLN A 39 15.53 9.80 5.74
CA GLN A 39 14.32 9.13 5.27
C GLN A 39 14.20 7.75 5.90
N ARG A 40 15.33 7.04 6.08
CA ARG A 40 15.37 5.73 6.74
C ARG A 40 14.76 5.78 8.15
N ARG A 41 15.07 6.83 8.91
CA ARG A 41 14.53 7.02 10.26
C ARG A 41 13.01 7.28 10.25
N ILE A 42 12.53 8.10 9.32
CA ILE A 42 11.10 8.39 9.18
C ILE A 42 10.32 7.15 8.78
N SER A 43 10.83 6.38 7.82
CA SER A 43 10.16 5.16 7.36
C SER A 43 10.19 4.05 8.42
N SER A 44 11.26 3.92 9.21
CA SER A 44 11.25 3.05 10.40
C SER A 44 10.15 3.45 11.40
N ILE A 45 9.94 4.74 11.63
CA ILE A 45 8.84 5.23 12.49
C ILE A 45 7.48 4.90 11.86
N ALA A 46 7.33 5.13 10.56
CA ALA A 46 6.11 4.79 9.82
C ALA A 46 5.80 3.28 9.87
N LEU A 47 6.82 2.43 9.85
CA LEU A 47 6.71 0.98 9.93
C LEU A 47 6.22 0.51 11.31
N VAL A 48 6.74 1.11 12.39
CA VAL A 48 6.25 0.88 13.76
C VAL A 48 4.83 1.40 13.93
N ILE A 49 4.54 2.63 13.47
CA ILE A 49 3.20 3.22 13.57
C ILE A 49 2.20 2.38 12.78
N GLY A 50 2.54 1.99 11.55
CA GLY A 50 1.64 1.22 10.72
C GLY A 50 1.33 -0.16 11.30
N SER A 51 2.31 -0.79 11.95
CA SER A 51 2.17 -2.18 12.44
C SER A 51 1.35 -2.20 13.72
N VAL A 52 1.43 -1.16 14.55
CA VAL A 52 0.52 -0.95 15.68
C VAL A 52 -0.86 -0.54 15.20
N PHE A 53 -0.96 0.35 14.20
CA PHE A 53 -2.25 0.81 13.67
C PHE A 53 -2.73 0.01 12.46
N TRP A 54 -2.36 -1.28 12.36
CA TRP A 54 -2.60 -2.09 11.15
C TRP A 54 -4.07 -2.17 10.76
N ILE A 55 -4.99 -2.19 11.74
CA ILE A 55 -6.45 -2.18 11.50
C ILE A 55 -6.88 -0.94 10.69
N LEU A 56 -6.21 0.19 10.86
CA LEU A 56 -6.49 1.42 10.11
C LEU A 56 -5.59 1.54 8.88
N VAL A 57 -4.31 1.19 8.98
CA VAL A 57 -3.34 1.35 7.87
C VAL A 57 -3.68 0.44 6.71
N VAL A 58 -4.09 -0.81 6.95
CA VAL A 58 -4.46 -1.76 5.88
C VAL A 58 -5.62 -1.25 5.01
N PRO A 59 -6.79 -0.86 5.55
CA PRO A 59 -7.87 -0.34 4.71
C PRO A 59 -7.50 0.98 4.01
N PHE A 60 -6.74 1.86 4.67
CA PHE A 60 -6.26 3.09 4.02
C PHE A 60 -5.31 2.80 2.86
N ALA A 61 -4.36 1.90 3.03
CA ALA A 61 -3.45 1.47 1.97
C ALA A 61 -4.21 0.86 0.79
N TYR A 62 -5.25 0.07 1.07
CA TYR A 62 -6.10 -0.49 0.03
C TYR A 62 -6.89 0.58 -0.73
N LEU A 63 -7.38 1.62 -0.05
CA LEU A 63 -8.05 2.76 -0.69
C LEU A 63 -7.10 3.56 -1.59
N GLU A 64 -5.88 3.81 -1.13
CA GLU A 64 -4.83 4.49 -1.91
C GLU A 64 -4.51 3.67 -3.18
N LEU A 65 -4.34 2.35 -3.03
CA LEU A 65 -4.09 1.44 -4.15
C LEU A 65 -5.25 1.43 -5.15
N LEU A 66 -6.49 1.40 -4.66
CA LEU A 66 -7.68 1.43 -5.51
C LEU A 66 -7.79 2.74 -6.30
N LYS A 67 -7.44 3.87 -5.66
CA LYS A 67 -7.41 5.19 -6.29
C LYS A 67 -6.30 5.27 -7.35
N PHE A 68 -5.14 4.70 -7.07
CA PHE A 68 -4.03 4.61 -8.01
C PHE A 68 -4.41 3.79 -9.24
N HIS A 69 -5.03 2.62 -9.04
CA HIS A 69 -5.46 1.74 -10.12
C HIS A 69 -6.50 2.42 -11.04
N ARG A 70 -7.42 3.20 -10.46
CA ARG A 70 -8.40 3.97 -11.23
C ARG A 70 -7.72 5.05 -12.08
N LYS A 71 -6.79 5.82 -11.49
CA LYS A 71 -6.05 6.87 -12.22
C LYS A 71 -5.22 6.30 -13.37
N HIS A 72 -4.51 5.20 -13.14
CA HIS A 72 -3.69 4.59 -14.19
C HIS A 72 -4.55 4.08 -15.36
N LYS A 73 -5.71 3.46 -15.07
CA LYS A 73 -6.64 3.02 -16.10
C LYS A 73 -7.20 4.19 -16.94
N GLU A 74 -7.47 5.32 -16.30
CA GLU A 74 -7.94 6.53 -16.98
C GLU A 74 -6.87 7.10 -17.91
N ILE A 75 -5.62 7.22 -17.45
CA ILE A 75 -4.50 7.71 -18.28
C ILE A 75 -4.27 6.81 -19.49
N ILE A 76 -4.29 5.49 -19.31
CA ILE A 76 -4.14 4.52 -20.42
C ILE A 76 -5.28 4.68 -21.44
N ASN A 77 -6.52 4.85 -20.98
CA ASN A 77 -7.66 5.03 -21.87
C ASN A 77 -7.56 6.35 -22.66
N LEU A 78 -7.15 7.44 -22.00
CA LEU A 78 -6.91 8.72 -22.66
C LEU A 78 -5.80 8.62 -23.73
N LEU A 79 -4.70 7.92 -23.44
CA LEU A 79 -3.63 7.67 -24.41
C LEU A 79 -4.11 6.87 -25.62
N ILE A 80 -4.91 5.82 -25.42
CA ILE A 80 -5.50 5.02 -26.49
C ILE A 80 -6.41 5.86 -27.38
N HIS A 81 -7.30 6.65 -26.78
CA HIS A 81 -8.23 7.50 -27.54
C HIS A 81 -7.49 8.62 -28.29
N THR A 82 -6.51 9.26 -27.69
CA THR A 82 -5.70 10.30 -28.35
C THR A 82 -4.88 9.74 -29.51
N SER A 83 -4.22 8.58 -29.33
CA SER A 83 -3.49 7.90 -30.41
C SER A 83 -4.40 7.52 -31.56
N THR A 84 -5.61 7.06 -31.25
CA THR A 84 -6.62 6.71 -32.26
C THR A 84 -7.05 7.95 -33.05
N ARG A 85 -7.29 9.08 -32.39
CA ARG A 85 -7.62 10.36 -33.05
C ARG A 85 -6.55 10.84 -34.01
N ILE A 86 -5.28 10.81 -33.60
CA ILE A 86 -4.16 11.31 -34.42
C ILE A 86 -4.04 10.50 -35.72
N ASN A 87 -4.14 9.16 -35.64
CA ASN A 87 -4.09 8.30 -36.82
C ASN A 87 -5.22 8.60 -37.84
N PHE A 88 -6.40 9.02 -37.36
CA PHE A 88 -7.50 9.38 -38.26
C PHE A 88 -7.35 10.77 -38.91
N GLU A 89 -6.63 11.69 -38.28
CA GLU A 89 -6.34 13.01 -38.87
C GLU A 89 -5.29 12.90 -39.98
N ASP A 90 -4.26 12.06 -39.79
CA ASP A 90 -3.19 11.82 -40.79
C ASP A 90 -3.64 11.00 -42.01
N GLU A 91 -4.67 10.14 -41.89
CA GLU A 91 -5.21 9.35 -43.02
C GLU A 91 -6.23 10.14 -43.87
N SER A 92 -6.66 11.32 -43.40
CA SER A 92 -7.66 12.16 -44.07
C SER A 92 -7.06 13.27 -44.96
N THR A 93 -5.74 13.42 -44.97
CA THR A 93 -4.96 14.37 -45.79
C THR A 93 -4.15 13.67 -46.87
#